data_AF-W4L7V8-F1
#
_entry.id   AF-W4L7V8-F1
#
_cell.length_a   1.000
_cell.length_b   1.000
_cell.length_c   1.000
_cell.angle_alpha   90.00
_cell.angle_beta   90.00
_cell.angle_gamma   90.00
#
_symmetry.space_group_name_H-M   'P 1'
#
loop_
_entity.id
_entity.type
_entity.pdbx_description
1 polymer ?
#
loop_
_entity_poly.entity_id
_entity_poly.type
_entity_poly.pdbx_seq_one_letter_code
_entity_poly.pdbx_strand_id
1 'polypeptide(L)'
;MKSIEIDRSKRLKEEPHKGHNRWHPDIPPVLEVEIGEEVVLETRDASDQQIKPNMGAGDLEGLDAKVAHPLTGPVYIKEAKPGDLLEIEYVDIIPEQAGWTRFRPGSGFLRDLYPEPYLVHWEMQDGWTTSPQLPG
;
A
#
# COMPACT_ATOMS: atom_id res chain seq x y z
N MET A 1 12.67 10.88 15.53
CA MET A 1 11.42 10.54 14.82
C MET A 1 11.29 9.03 14.82
N LYS A 2 10.17 8.49 15.30
CA LYS A 2 9.96 7.04 15.28
C LYS A 2 9.55 6.59 13.87
N SER A 3 9.94 5.38 13.48
CA SER A 3 9.62 4.85 12.16
C SER A 3 9.18 3.39 12.20
N ILE A 4 8.34 3.00 11.24
CA ILE A 4 8.16 1.61 10.83
C ILE A 4 8.74 1.46 9.44
N GLU A 5 9.96 0.93 9.38
CA GLU A 5 10.65 0.60 8.13
C GLU A 5 10.36 -0.83 7.70
N ILE A 6 10.28 -1.05 6.40
CA ILE A 6 9.97 -2.33 5.77
C ILE A 6 11.01 -2.72 4.72
N ASP A 7 11.13 -4.01 4.46
CA ASP A 7 11.83 -4.51 3.29
C ASP A 7 10.84 -4.66 2.12
N ARG A 8 10.91 -3.77 1.12
CA ARG A 8 10.03 -3.80 -0.07
C ARG A 8 10.32 -4.97 -1.02
N SER A 9 11.41 -5.72 -0.80
CA SER A 9 11.63 -7.00 -1.49
C SER A 9 10.79 -8.14 -0.89
N LYS A 10 10.26 -7.94 0.32
CA LYS A 10 9.48 -8.93 1.07
C LYS A 10 8.00 -8.58 1.10
N ARG A 11 7.18 -9.64 1.17
CA ARG A 11 5.74 -9.55 1.41
C ARG A 11 5.44 -9.38 2.90
N LEU A 12 4.25 -8.88 3.23
CA LEU A 12 3.85 -8.67 4.63
C LEU A 12 3.93 -9.95 5.47
N LYS A 13 3.59 -11.11 4.91
CA LYS A 13 3.67 -12.40 5.63
C LYS A 13 5.09 -12.76 6.10
N GLU A 14 6.11 -12.17 5.49
CA GLU A 14 7.52 -12.36 5.83
C GLU A 14 7.97 -11.33 6.89
N GLU A 15 7.21 -10.24 7.06
CA GLU A 15 7.42 -9.21 8.09
C GLU A 15 6.13 -8.97 8.90
N PRO A 16 5.55 -10.00 9.56
CA PRO A 16 4.24 -9.91 10.20
C PRO A 16 4.20 -8.95 11.41
N HIS A 17 5.37 -8.52 11.89
CA HIS A 17 5.53 -7.58 12.99
C HIS A 17 5.66 -6.12 12.50
N LYS A 18 5.45 -5.85 11.21
CA LYS A 18 5.51 -4.52 10.59
C LYS A 18 4.15 -4.03 10.10
N GLY A 19 3.12 -4.88 10.13
CA GLY A 19 1.84 -4.57 9.53
C GLY A 19 0.79 -5.66 9.72
N HIS A 20 -0.37 -5.44 9.10
CA HIS A 20 -1.48 -6.38 9.08
C HIS A 20 -2.29 -6.19 7.78
N ASN A 21 -3.09 -7.19 7.39
CA ASN A 21 -4.02 -7.05 6.26
C ASN A 21 -5.48 -7.33 6.64
N ARG A 22 -5.76 -7.47 7.93
CA ARG A 22 -7.09 -7.62 8.51
C ARG A 22 -7.21 -6.68 9.70
N TRP A 23 -8.42 -6.21 9.96
CA TRP A 23 -8.72 -5.42 11.15
C TRP A 23 -9.21 -6.33 12.25
N HIS A 24 -8.55 -6.29 13.40
CA HIS A 24 -8.96 -7.03 14.59
C HIS A 24 -8.45 -6.29 15.84
N PRO A 25 -9.27 -6.15 16.91
CA PRO A 25 -8.88 -5.40 18.11
C PRO A 25 -7.67 -5.99 18.83
N ASP A 26 -7.43 -7.30 18.68
CA ASP A 26 -6.32 -7.99 19.35
C ASP A 26 -4.98 -7.93 18.57
N ILE A 27 -4.90 -7.19 17.46
CA ILE A 27 -3.63 -7.00 16.75
C ILE A 27 -2.75 -6.10 17.63
N PRO A 28 -1.58 -6.56 18.08
CA PRO A 28 -0.71 -5.75 18.93
C PRO A 28 -0.15 -4.57 18.13
N PRO A 29 0.09 -3.41 18.78
CA PRO A 29 0.73 -2.30 18.12
C PRO A 29 2.18 -2.63 17.76
N VAL A 30 2.61 -2.14 16.61
CA VAL A 30 4.00 -2.26 16.13
C VAL A 30 4.86 -1.13 16.69
N LEU A 31 4.24 0.02 16.93
CA LEU A 31 4.89 1.22 17.43
C LEU A 31 4.00 1.92 18.45
N GLU A 32 4.60 2.55 19.46
CA GLU A 32 3.90 3.35 20.46
C GLU A 32 4.45 4.78 20.47
N VAL A 33 3.57 5.77 20.48
CA VAL A 33 3.91 7.21 20.39
C VAL A 33 3.13 8.07 21.37
N GLU A 34 3.70 9.23 21.70
CA GLU A 34 3.00 10.28 22.45
C GLU A 34 2.10 11.11 21.52
N ILE A 35 1.12 11.83 22.09
CA ILE A 35 0.33 12.83 21.35
C ILE A 35 1.26 13.92 20.82
N GLY A 36 1.12 14.26 19.53
CA GLY A 36 1.95 15.26 18.85
C GLY A 36 3.34 14.76 18.40
N GLU A 37 3.66 13.48 18.60
CA GLU A 37 4.91 12.90 18.11
C GLU A 37 4.82 12.53 16.62
N GLU A 38 5.79 12.98 15.82
CA GLU A 38 5.89 12.65 14.39
C GLU A 38 6.41 11.21 14.17
N VAL A 39 5.79 10.52 13.21
CA VAL A 39 6.15 9.15 12.80
C VAL A 39 6.31 9.02 11.29
N VAL A 40 7.27 8.19 10.87
CA VAL A 40 7.41 7.76 9.47
C VAL A 40 6.93 6.34 9.30
N LEU A 41 6.04 6.12 8.35
CA LEU A 41 5.51 4.80 8.03
C LEU A 41 5.87 4.48 6.57
N GLU A 42 6.78 3.54 6.38
CA GLU A 42 6.99 2.99 5.04
C GLU A 42 5.87 2.03 4.68
N THR A 43 5.46 1.98 3.40
CA THR A 43 4.30 1.19 2.97
C THR A 43 4.63 0.26 1.82
N ARG A 44 3.94 -0.89 1.80
CA ARG A 44 3.90 -1.76 0.63
C ARG A 44 2.81 -1.28 -0.32
N ASP A 45 2.97 -1.53 -1.61
CA ASP A 45 1.88 -1.27 -2.54
C ASP A 45 0.65 -2.18 -2.26
N ALA A 46 -0.50 -1.79 -2.79
CA ALA A 46 -1.78 -2.46 -2.54
C ALA A 46 -1.80 -3.96 -2.89
N SER A 47 -0.92 -4.42 -3.78
CA SER A 47 -0.79 -5.82 -4.17
C SER A 47 0.15 -6.63 -3.28
N ASP A 48 0.72 -6.03 -2.23
CA ASP A 48 1.73 -6.67 -1.37
C ASP A 48 2.99 -7.05 -2.14
N GLN A 49 3.50 -6.10 -2.93
CA GLN A 49 4.73 -6.22 -3.72
C GLN A 49 4.67 -7.32 -4.78
N GLN A 50 3.47 -7.74 -5.19
CA GLN A 50 3.33 -8.80 -6.18
C GLN A 50 3.52 -8.29 -7.62
N ILE A 51 3.17 -7.04 -7.90
CA ILE A 51 3.34 -6.47 -9.24
C ILE A 51 4.77 -5.96 -9.41
N LYS A 52 5.48 -6.52 -10.40
CA LYS A 52 6.89 -6.22 -10.70
C LYS A 52 7.00 -5.49 -12.05
N PRO A 53 8.05 -4.66 -12.26
CA PRO A 53 8.18 -3.80 -13.45
C PRO A 53 8.05 -4.49 -14.82
N ASN A 54 8.43 -5.77 -14.91
CA ASN A 54 8.41 -6.52 -16.17
C ASN A 54 7.14 -7.35 -16.39
N MET A 55 6.15 -7.26 -15.48
CA MET A 55 4.90 -7.99 -15.63
C MET A 55 4.01 -7.35 -16.71
N GLY A 56 3.31 -8.20 -17.46
CA GLY A 56 2.22 -7.82 -18.36
C GLY A 56 0.85 -8.19 -17.80
N ALA A 57 -0.20 -7.90 -18.56
CA ALA A 57 -1.57 -8.20 -18.16
C ALA A 57 -1.82 -9.71 -17.93
N GLY A 58 -1.12 -10.58 -18.67
CA GLY A 58 -1.23 -12.03 -18.51
C GLY A 58 -0.69 -12.56 -17.18
N ASP A 59 0.23 -11.84 -16.52
CA ASP A 59 0.81 -12.26 -15.24
C ASP A 59 -0.13 -11.98 -14.05
N LEU A 60 -1.23 -11.24 -14.27
CA LEU A 60 -2.16 -10.85 -13.22
C LEU A 60 -3.00 -12.02 -12.68
N GLU A 61 -3.17 -13.08 -13.45
CA GLU A 61 -3.97 -14.25 -13.05
C GLU A 61 -3.35 -15.01 -11.87
N GLY A 62 -2.02 -15.03 -11.78
CA GLY A 62 -1.29 -15.75 -10.72
C GLY A 62 -1.20 -15.03 -9.37
N LEU A 63 -1.78 -13.83 -9.25
CA LEU A 63 -1.68 -13.03 -8.03
C LEU A 63 -2.55 -13.59 -6.90
N ASP A 64 -1.99 -13.61 -5.68
CA ASP A 64 -2.77 -13.92 -4.49
C ASP A 64 -3.76 -12.78 -4.20
N ALA A 65 -5.04 -13.06 -4.29
CA ALA A 65 -6.11 -12.09 -4.10
C ALA A 65 -6.42 -11.77 -2.64
N LYS A 66 -5.96 -12.57 -1.67
CA LYS A 66 -6.35 -12.46 -0.25
C LYS A 66 -5.35 -11.67 0.61
N VAL A 67 -4.27 -11.23 0.01
CA VAL A 67 -3.15 -10.58 0.71
C VAL A 67 -3.31 -9.08 0.81
N ALA A 68 -4.08 -8.48 -0.09
CA ALA A 68 -4.39 -7.05 -0.05
C ALA A 68 -5.34 -6.72 1.12
N HIS A 69 -5.24 -5.55 1.75
CA HIS A 69 -4.17 -4.55 1.61
C HIS A 69 -3.15 -4.74 2.74
N PRO A 70 -1.84 -4.73 2.47
CA PRO A 70 -0.82 -4.73 3.52
C PRO A 70 -0.72 -3.34 4.15
N LEU A 71 -1.24 -3.19 5.37
CA LEU A 71 -1.23 -1.94 6.12
C LEU A 71 -0.06 -1.92 7.10
N THR A 72 0.71 -0.85 7.12
CA THR A 72 1.81 -0.64 8.08
C THR A 72 1.25 -0.18 9.43
N GLY A 73 1.72 -0.77 10.53
CA GLY A 73 1.20 -0.53 11.89
C GLY A 73 0.60 -1.79 12.52
N PRO A 74 -0.27 -1.66 13.55
CA PRO A 74 -0.86 -0.41 14.07
C PRO A 74 0.13 0.45 14.87
N VAL A 75 -0.14 1.76 14.93
CA VAL A 75 0.53 2.71 15.83
C VAL A 75 -0.38 2.95 17.04
N TYR A 76 0.12 2.69 18.24
CA TYR A 76 -0.57 3.00 19.49
C TYR A 76 -0.23 4.41 19.94
N ILE A 77 -1.26 5.20 20.23
CA ILE A 77 -1.11 6.58 20.71
C ILE A 77 -1.43 6.56 22.20
N LYS A 78 -0.45 6.94 23.00
CA LYS A 78 -0.60 6.97 24.45
C LYS A 78 -1.74 7.89 24.86
N GLU A 79 -2.44 7.48 25.91
CA GLU A 79 -3.57 8.19 26.53
C GLU A 79 -4.84 8.31 25.66
N ALA A 80 -4.82 7.92 24.38
CA ALA A 80 -6.00 7.88 23.53
C ALA A 80 -7.03 6.87 24.05
N LYS A 81 -8.30 7.27 24.11
CA LYS A 81 -9.41 6.47 24.66
C LYS A 81 -10.56 6.31 23.67
N PRO A 82 -11.40 5.28 23.83
CA PRO A 82 -12.62 5.14 23.05
C PRO A 82 -13.51 6.38 23.18
N GLY A 83 -13.89 6.96 22.03
CA GLY A 83 -14.70 8.18 21.95
C GLY A 83 -13.90 9.45 21.65
N ASP A 84 -12.57 9.41 21.77
CA ASP A 84 -11.71 10.51 21.35
C ASP A 84 -11.64 10.63 19.82
N LEU A 85 -11.33 11.83 19.33
CA LEU A 85 -10.99 12.06 17.93
C LEU A 85 -9.47 11.93 17.76
N LEU A 86 -9.05 11.12 16.79
CA LEU A 86 -7.66 11.13 16.33
C LEU A 86 -7.53 12.12 15.17
N GLU A 87 -6.82 13.21 15.41
CA GLU A 87 -6.38 14.14 14.39
C GLU A 87 -5.00 13.73 13.88
N ILE A 88 -4.80 13.75 12.56
CA ILE A 88 -3.57 13.33 11.89
C ILE A 88 -3.20 14.42 10.89
N GLU A 89 -2.04 15.05 11.12
CA GLU A 89 -1.41 15.95 10.17
C GLU A 89 -0.43 15.15 9.28
N TYR A 90 -0.63 15.21 7.96
CA TYR A 90 0.33 14.66 7.00
C TYR A 90 1.40 15.71 6.71
N VAL A 91 2.58 15.54 7.30
CA VAL A 91 3.74 16.43 7.08
C VAL A 91 4.30 16.26 5.66
N ASP A 92 4.46 15.02 5.21
CA ASP A 92 4.93 14.70 3.85
C ASP A 92 4.42 13.31 3.41
N ILE A 93 4.35 13.08 2.10
CA ILE A 93 4.09 11.78 1.48
C ILE A 93 5.07 11.62 0.32
N ILE A 94 6.04 10.73 0.50
CA ILE A 94 7.07 10.46 -0.49
C ILE A 94 6.67 9.21 -1.30
N PRO A 95 6.33 9.33 -2.59
CA PRO A 95 6.03 8.17 -3.41
C PRO A 95 7.30 7.39 -3.78
N GLU A 96 7.14 6.10 -4.06
CA GLU A 96 8.16 5.33 -4.77
C GLU A 96 8.30 5.84 -6.21
N GLN A 97 9.45 5.55 -6.84
CA GLN A 97 9.72 5.93 -8.24
C GLN A 97 8.89 5.14 -9.26
N ALA A 98 8.17 4.11 -8.82
CA ALA A 98 7.38 3.24 -9.68
C ALA A 98 5.98 2.99 -9.09
N GLY A 99 4.98 2.91 -9.97
CA GLY A 99 3.61 2.56 -9.63
C GLY A 99 2.94 1.74 -10.73
N TRP A 100 1.70 1.34 -10.49
CA TRP A 100 0.94 0.56 -11.47
C TRP A 100 -0.55 0.88 -11.42
N THR A 101 -1.22 0.67 -12.55
CA THR A 101 -2.68 0.64 -12.66
C THR A 101 -3.08 -0.65 -13.34
N ARG A 102 -4.11 -1.33 -12.84
CA ARG A 102 -4.58 -2.59 -13.44
C ARG A 102 -6.09 -2.66 -13.57
N PHE A 103 -6.53 -3.38 -14.59
CA PHE A 103 -7.91 -3.86 -14.73
C PHE A 103 -7.94 -5.36 -14.49
N ARG A 104 -8.89 -5.78 -13.65
CA ARG A 104 -9.19 -7.20 -13.44
C ARG A 104 -10.54 -7.48 -14.09
N PRO A 105 -10.63 -8.48 -14.98
CA PRO A 105 -11.89 -8.93 -15.56
C PRO A 105 -12.99 -9.12 -14.49
N GLY A 106 -14.18 -8.59 -14.77
CA GLY A 106 -15.32 -8.65 -13.84
C GLY A 106 -15.20 -7.76 -12.59
N SER A 107 -14.24 -6.84 -12.53
CA SER A 107 -14.01 -5.94 -11.39
C SER A 107 -14.06 -4.47 -11.79
N GLY A 108 -14.53 -3.62 -10.88
CA GLY A 108 -14.55 -2.17 -11.06
C GLY A 108 -15.82 -1.66 -11.75
N PHE A 109 -15.83 -0.35 -12.01
CA PHE A 109 -17.01 0.38 -12.48
C PHE A 109 -17.38 0.03 -13.92
N LEU A 110 -16.39 -0.10 -14.82
CA LEU A 110 -16.58 -0.33 -16.26
C LEU A 110 -16.32 -1.77 -16.69
N ARG A 111 -16.46 -2.73 -15.77
CA ARG A 111 -16.12 -4.15 -15.98
C ARG A 111 -16.81 -4.80 -17.19
N ASP A 112 -17.97 -4.29 -17.58
CA ASP A 112 -18.75 -4.81 -18.71
C ASP A 112 -18.27 -4.25 -20.07
N LEU A 113 -17.56 -3.12 -20.05
CA LEU A 113 -16.99 -2.48 -21.25
C LEU A 113 -15.53 -2.89 -21.49
N TYR A 114 -14.80 -3.22 -20.42
CA TYR A 114 -13.40 -3.64 -20.46
C TYR A 114 -13.26 -5.03 -19.85
N PRO A 115 -13.61 -6.09 -20.60
CA PRO A 115 -13.62 -7.46 -20.09
C PRO A 115 -12.21 -8.08 -19.98
N GLU A 116 -11.22 -7.52 -20.69
CA GLU A 116 -9.85 -8.04 -20.72
C GLU A 116 -8.97 -7.43 -19.62
N PRO A 117 -7.99 -8.19 -19.09
CA PRO A 117 -7.05 -7.65 -18.13
C PRO A 117 -6.15 -6.59 -18.78
N TYR A 118 -5.74 -5.62 -17.98
CA TYR A 118 -4.81 -4.58 -18.43
C TYR A 118 -3.87 -4.19 -17.29
N LEU A 119 -2.63 -3.85 -17.63
CA LEU A 119 -1.62 -3.40 -16.67
C LEU A 119 -0.80 -2.28 -17.30
N VAL A 120 -0.71 -1.16 -16.58
CA VAL A 120 0.08 0.01 -16.91
C VAL A 120 1.10 0.17 -15.80
N HIS A 121 2.38 0.25 -16.15
CA HIS A 121 3.44 0.63 -15.23
C HIS A 121 3.71 2.11 -15.38
N TRP A 122 3.91 2.78 -14.25
CA TRP A 122 4.14 4.21 -14.15
C TRP A 122 5.53 4.44 -13.60
N GLU A 123 6.31 5.29 -14.27
CA GLU A 123 7.54 5.86 -13.73
C GLU A 123 7.20 7.23 -13.14
N MET A 124 7.75 7.55 -11.97
CA MET A 124 7.52 8.81 -11.26
C MET A 124 8.84 9.54 -11.06
N GLN A 125 8.92 10.75 -11.60
CA GLN A 125 10.13 11.58 -11.53
C GLN A 125 9.75 13.06 -11.56
N ASP A 126 10.42 13.88 -10.74
CA ASP A 126 10.30 15.34 -10.73
C ASP A 126 8.86 15.88 -10.58
N GLY A 127 8.02 15.14 -9.83
CA GLY A 127 6.60 15.49 -9.61
C GLY A 127 5.66 15.10 -10.75
N TRP A 128 6.16 14.38 -11.77
CA TRP A 128 5.39 13.88 -12.89
C TRP A 128 5.34 12.35 -12.88
N THR A 129 4.36 11.80 -13.61
CA THR A 129 4.33 10.37 -13.91
C THR A 129 4.08 10.12 -15.39
N THR A 130 4.78 9.13 -15.94
CA THR A 130 4.72 8.76 -17.36
C THR A 130 4.63 7.25 -17.50
N SER A 131 4.13 6.78 -18.65
CA SER A 131 4.03 5.36 -18.95
C SER A 131 4.23 5.10 -20.44
N PRO A 132 5.15 4.21 -20.85
CA PRO A 132 5.27 3.81 -22.25
C PRO A 132 4.06 3.01 -22.74
N GLN A 133 3.27 2.40 -21.84
CA GLN A 133 2.03 1.71 -22.19
C GLN A 133 0.89 2.68 -22.55
N LEU A 134 0.99 3.94 -22.12
CA LEU A 134 0.03 5.00 -22.41
C LEU A 134 0.77 6.23 -22.97
N PRO A 135 1.23 6.17 -24.24
CA PRO A 135 1.98 7.28 -24.83
C PRO A 135 1.10 8.52 -25.04
N GLY A 136 1.67 9.69 -24.78
CA GLY A 136 1.01 11.01 -24.85
C GLY A 136 1.61 11.95 -23.81
#